data_AF-A0A533UHP5-F1
#
_entry.id   AF-A0A533UHP5-F1
#
_cell.length_a   1.000
_cell.length_b   1.000
_cell.length_c   1.000
_cell.angle_alpha   90.00
_cell.angle_beta   90.00
_cell.angle_gamma   90.00
#
_symmetry.space_group_name_H-M   'P 1'
#
loop_
_entity.id
_entity.type
_entity.pdbx_description
1 polymer ?
#
loop_
_entity_poly.entity_id
_entity_poly.type
_entity_poly.pdbx_seq_one_letter_code
_entity_poly.pdbx_strand_id
1 'polypeptide(L)'
;MKFSLVAETLKFMESTTKRLELTKYLVDLFKITPPEIISEVVYLLQGKLRPDHEGIEMGIAEKIAIKAISKSAGIPVKKIQQEYNKLGDFGQAASKILEQKTQTTFLTQDITVERVYDTLYKIAELKGSRSQDMKMKYISSL
;
A
#
# COMPACT_ATOMS: atom_id res chain seq x y z
N MET A 1 8.59 -11.44 -4.90
CA MET A 1 7.29 -12.14 -4.62
C MET A 1 6.11 -11.25 -5.02
N LYS A 2 4.96 -11.76 -5.47
CA LYS A 2 3.79 -10.90 -5.78
C LYS A 2 3.18 -10.30 -4.50
N PHE A 3 2.95 -8.99 -4.49
CA PHE A 3 2.36 -8.30 -3.33
C PHE A 3 0.91 -8.74 -3.06
N SER A 4 0.20 -9.22 -4.08
CA SER A 4 -1.17 -9.75 -3.94
C SER A 4 -1.28 -10.88 -2.92
N LEU A 5 -0.23 -11.69 -2.74
CA LEU A 5 -0.20 -12.78 -1.75
C LEU A 5 -0.19 -12.23 -0.31
N VAL A 6 0.52 -11.13 -0.08
CA VAL A 6 0.53 -10.43 1.21
C VAL A 6 -0.84 -9.80 1.47
N ALA A 7 -1.41 -9.11 0.47
CA ALA A 7 -2.73 -8.50 0.57
C ALA A 7 -3.84 -9.53 0.84
N GLU A 8 -3.79 -10.69 0.18
CA GLU A 8 -4.72 -11.78 0.40
C GLU A 8 -4.58 -12.38 1.81
N THR A 9 -3.35 -12.53 2.31
CA THR A 9 -3.10 -12.96 3.70
C THR A 9 -3.71 -11.98 4.71
N LEU A 10 -3.53 -10.68 4.51
CA LEU A 10 -4.12 -9.64 5.36
C LEU A 10 -5.66 -9.72 5.35
N LYS A 11 -6.27 -9.96 4.19
CA LYS A 11 -7.71 -10.17 4.07
C LYS A 11 -8.20 -11.40 4.84
N PHE A 12 -7.46 -12.51 4.80
CA PHE A 12 -7.81 -13.68 5.62
C PHE A 12 -7.65 -13.41 7.11
N MET A 13 -6.63 -12.66 7.51
CA MET A 13 -6.46 -12.24 8.90
C MET A 13 -7.60 -11.34 9.37
N GLU A 14 -8.08 -10.40 8.55
CA GLU A 14 -9.22 -9.55 8.89
C GLU A 14 -10.53 -10.34 9.12
N SER A 15 -10.66 -11.51 8.48
CA SER A 15 -11.85 -12.36 8.61
C SER A 15 -11.95 -13.14 9.93
N THR A 16 -10.91 -13.12 10.78
CA THR A 16 -10.89 -13.89 12.04
C THR A 16 -10.26 -13.09 13.18
N THR A 17 -10.71 -13.36 14.40
CA THR A 17 -10.11 -12.82 15.63
C THR A 17 -9.33 -13.88 16.41
N LYS A 18 -9.32 -15.15 15.94
CA LYS A 18 -8.68 -16.25 16.66
C LYS A 18 -7.16 -16.21 16.47
N ARG A 19 -6.44 -16.05 17.58
CA ARG A 19 -4.97 -15.96 17.59
C ARG A 19 -4.26 -17.12 16.89
N LEU A 20 -4.76 -18.35 17.02
CA LEU A 20 -4.15 -19.53 16.37
C LEU A 20 -4.32 -19.49 14.84
N GLU A 21 -5.48 -19.04 14.34
CA GLU A 21 -5.72 -18.89 12.90
C GLU A 21 -4.85 -17.75 12.33
N LEU A 22 -4.77 -16.62 13.02
CA LEU A 22 -3.88 -15.51 12.65
C LEU A 22 -2.42 -15.98 12.55
N THR A 23 -1.96 -16.75 13.55
CA THR A 23 -0.60 -17.31 13.56
C THR A 23 -0.39 -18.25 12.39
N LYS A 24 -1.37 -19.10 12.08
CA LYS A 24 -1.31 -20.02 10.95
C LYS A 24 -1.17 -19.27 9.62
N TYR A 25 -1.97 -18.24 9.38
CA TYR A 25 -1.88 -17.44 8.15
C TYR A 25 -0.50 -16.80 7.97
N LEU A 26 0.09 -16.27 9.05
CA LEU A 26 1.44 -15.72 9.02
C LEU A 26 2.51 -16.79 8.73
N VAL A 27 2.41 -17.96 9.36
CA VAL A 27 3.33 -19.08 9.12
C VAL A 27 3.26 -19.55 7.66
N ASP A 28 2.05 -19.67 7.11
CA ASP A 28 1.86 -20.09 5.72
C ASP A 28 2.41 -19.06 4.74
N LEU A 29 2.26 -17.75 5.02
CA LEU A 29 2.89 -16.68 4.24
C LEU A 29 4.43 -16.76 4.32
N PHE A 30 5.00 -16.93 5.51
CA PHE A 30 6.46 -16.97 5.67
C PHE A 30 7.11 -18.18 5.02
N LYS A 31 6.45 -19.34 4.96
CA LYS A 31 6.97 -20.53 4.26
C LYS A 31 7.14 -20.33 2.77
N ILE A 32 6.30 -19.51 2.14
CA ILE A 32 6.35 -19.21 0.70
C ILE A 32 7.16 -17.94 0.39
N THR A 33 7.60 -17.21 1.42
CA THR A 33 8.34 -15.96 1.26
C THR A 33 9.83 -16.28 1.06
N PRO A 34 10.45 -15.81 -0.04
CA PRO A 34 11.90 -15.94 -0.24
C PRO A 34 12.69 -15.32 0.93
N PRO A 35 13.76 -15.97 1.43
CA PRO A 35 14.55 -15.47 2.55
C PRO A 35 15.10 -14.05 2.34
N GLU A 36 15.35 -13.66 1.10
CA GLU A 36 15.95 -12.37 0.74
C GLU A 36 15.02 -11.19 1.02
N ILE A 37 13.70 -11.41 0.99
CA ILE A 37 12.67 -10.36 1.11
C ILE A 37 11.86 -10.48 2.41
N ILE A 38 12.20 -11.43 3.28
CA ILE A 38 11.42 -11.72 4.49
C ILE A 38 11.36 -10.52 5.44
N SER A 39 12.45 -9.74 5.52
CA SER A 39 12.52 -8.52 6.31
C SER A 39 11.51 -7.48 5.83
N GLU A 40 11.42 -7.26 4.52
CA GLU A 40 10.48 -6.34 3.88
C GLU A 40 9.03 -6.76 4.15
N VAL A 41 8.71 -8.05 3.99
CA VAL A 41 7.38 -8.60 4.30
C VAL A 41 7.02 -8.36 5.76
N VAL A 42 7.93 -8.67 6.70
CA VAL A 42 7.70 -8.49 8.14
C VAL A 42 7.44 -7.03 8.49
N TYR A 43 8.21 -6.09 7.93
CA TYR A 43 7.98 -4.66 8.15
C TYR A 43 6.64 -4.20 7.58
N LEU A 44 6.29 -4.62 6.36
CA LEU A 44 5.02 -4.28 5.74
C LEU A 44 3.81 -4.79 6.55
N LEU A 45 3.88 -6.01 7.09
CA LEU A 45 2.84 -6.57 7.97
C LEU A 45 2.66 -5.77 9.26
N GLN A 46 3.72 -5.14 9.75
CA GLN A 46 3.67 -4.26 10.92
C GLN A 46 3.24 -2.82 10.58
N GLY A 47 3.04 -2.50 9.30
CA GLY A 47 2.80 -1.14 8.84
C GLY A 47 4.03 -0.21 8.96
N LYS A 48 5.24 -0.79 8.98
CA LYS A 48 6.51 -0.07 9.13
C LYS A 48 7.37 -0.26 7.88
N LEU A 49 8.37 0.59 7.72
CA LEU A 49 9.40 0.43 6.69
C LEU A 49 10.78 0.14 7.29
N ARG A 50 11.05 0.60 8.51
CA ARG A 50 12.33 0.44 9.18
C ARG A 50 12.12 0.35 10.69
N PRO A 51 13.13 -0.07 11.46
CA PRO A 51 13.10 0.02 12.92
C PRO A 51 12.80 1.43 13.41
N ASP A 52 12.06 1.53 14.53
CA ASP A 52 11.63 2.83 15.09
C ASP A 52 12.81 3.76 15.44
N HIS A 53 13.97 3.18 15.80
CA HIS A 53 15.16 3.95 16.16
C HIS A 53 15.86 4.63 14.99
N GLU A 54 15.53 4.27 13.73
CA GLU A 54 16.05 4.95 12.54
C GLU A 54 15.25 6.23 12.21
N GLY A 55 14.07 6.42 12.81
CA GLY A 55 13.26 7.64 12.63
C GLY A 55 12.73 7.83 11.21
N ILE A 56 12.54 6.76 10.45
CA ILE A 56 12.05 6.81 9.06
C ILE A 56 10.53 6.75 9.06
N GLU A 57 9.92 7.87 8.69
CA GLU A 57 8.48 8.02 8.55
C GLU A 57 8.11 8.26 7.08
N MET A 58 7.04 7.64 6.59
CA MET A 58 6.57 7.87 5.20
C MET A 58 6.22 9.35 4.95
N GLY A 59 5.73 10.05 5.98
CA GLY A 59 5.33 11.46 5.87
C GLY A 59 4.32 11.71 4.76
N ILE A 60 3.36 10.79 4.59
CA ILE A 60 2.26 10.87 3.63
C ILE A 60 0.99 11.18 4.43
N ALA A 61 0.44 12.38 4.26
CA ALA A 61 -0.91 12.69 4.68
C ALA A 61 -1.94 12.06 3.73
N GLU A 62 -3.10 11.70 4.28
CA GLU A 62 -4.24 11.14 3.55
C GLU A 62 -4.64 11.98 2.32
N LYS A 63 -4.57 13.32 2.43
CA LYS A 63 -4.84 14.25 1.31
C LYS A 63 -3.93 14.00 0.09
N ILE A 64 -2.68 13.58 0.28
CA ILE A 64 -1.75 13.27 -0.81
C ILE A 64 -2.12 11.94 -1.45
N ALA A 65 -2.49 10.94 -0.63
CA ALA A 65 -2.96 9.65 -1.12
C ALA A 65 -4.24 9.79 -1.97
N ILE A 66 -5.23 10.57 -1.51
CA ILE A 66 -6.45 10.86 -2.27
C ILE A 66 -6.13 11.50 -3.63
N LYS A 67 -5.20 12.48 -3.65
CA LYS A 67 -4.78 13.15 -4.90
C LYS A 67 -4.05 12.19 -5.84
N ALA A 68 -3.20 11.31 -5.31
CA ALA A 68 -2.49 10.30 -6.10
C ALA A 68 -3.46 9.30 -6.73
N ILE A 69 -4.44 8.78 -5.97
CA ILE A 69 -5.48 7.89 -6.48
C ILE A 69 -6.33 8.62 -7.53
N SER A 70 -6.72 9.88 -7.29
CA SER A 70 -7.46 10.69 -8.26
C SER A 70 -6.72 10.79 -9.59
N LYS A 71 -5.40 11.05 -9.54
CA LYS A 71 -4.55 11.14 -10.72
C LYS A 71 -4.37 9.79 -11.43
N SER A 72 -4.15 8.72 -10.69
CA SER A 72 -4.00 7.37 -11.26
C SER A 72 -5.32 6.88 -11.86
N ALA A 73 -6.43 7.01 -11.15
CA ALA A 73 -7.74 6.50 -11.55
C ALA A 73 -8.45 7.35 -12.61
N GLY A 74 -8.04 8.62 -12.81
CA GLY A 74 -8.73 9.59 -13.66
C GLY A 74 -10.07 10.06 -13.07
N ILE A 75 -10.27 9.89 -11.77
CA ILE A 75 -11.52 10.18 -11.05
C ILE A 75 -11.35 11.43 -10.19
N PRO A 76 -12.32 12.38 -10.16
CA PRO A 76 -12.21 13.58 -9.34
C PRO A 76 -12.08 13.27 -7.84
N VAL A 77 -11.20 14.01 -7.15
CA VAL A 77 -10.99 13.95 -5.68
C VAL A 77 -12.31 13.96 -4.90
N LYS A 78 -13.29 14.77 -5.33
CA LYS A 78 -14.60 14.88 -4.66
C LYS A 78 -15.33 13.55 -4.60
N LYS A 79 -15.27 12.73 -5.65
CA LYS A 79 -15.91 11.40 -5.70
C LYS A 79 -15.21 10.42 -4.76
N ILE A 80 -13.89 10.48 -4.67
CA ILE A 80 -13.09 9.67 -3.72
C ILE A 80 -13.46 10.02 -2.28
N GLN A 81 -13.53 11.31 -1.96
CA GLN A 81 -13.93 11.77 -0.63
C GLN A 81 -15.36 11.34 -0.26
N GLN A 82 -16.28 11.35 -1.22
CA GLN A 82 -17.65 10.87 -1.01
C GLN A 82 -17.69 9.38 -0.69
N GLU A 83 -16.96 8.55 -1.45
CA GLU A 83 -16.86 7.11 -1.17
C GLU A 83 -16.18 6.85 0.18
N TYR A 84 -15.13 7.60 0.50
CA TYR A 84 -14.48 7.50 1.80
C TYR A 84 -15.42 7.85 2.96
N ASN A 85 -16.13 8.98 2.87
CA ASN A 85 -17.12 9.36 3.88
C ASN A 85 -18.27 8.33 4.01
N LYS A 86 -18.59 7.60 2.94
CA LYS A 86 -19.64 6.60 2.92
C LYS A 86 -19.20 5.26 3.53
N LEU A 87 -17.98 4.83 3.21
CA LEU A 87 -17.43 3.53 3.64
C LEU A 87 -16.76 3.61 5.01
N GLY A 88 -16.28 4.80 5.40
CA GLY A 88 -15.53 5.00 6.63
C GLY A 88 -14.10 4.45 6.59
N ASP A 89 -13.70 3.80 5.49
CA ASP A 89 -12.40 3.17 5.32
C ASP A 89 -11.66 3.67 4.07
N PHE A 90 -10.43 4.13 4.33
CA PHE A 90 -9.37 4.50 3.39
C PHE A 90 -9.25 3.55 2.19
N GLY A 91 -8.85 2.33 2.53
CA GLY A 91 -8.45 1.29 1.60
C GLY A 91 -9.62 0.75 0.80
N GLN A 92 -10.79 0.57 1.42
CA GLN A 92 -11.99 0.13 0.72
C GLN A 92 -12.45 1.16 -0.31
N ALA A 93 -12.45 2.46 0.06
CA ALA A 93 -12.75 3.53 -0.88
C ALA A 93 -11.75 3.57 -2.04
N ALA A 94 -10.44 3.44 -1.75
CA ALA A 94 -9.40 3.36 -2.77
C ALA A 94 -9.61 2.16 -3.72
N SER A 95 -9.86 0.96 -3.18
CA SER A 95 -10.10 -0.26 -3.97
C SER A 95 -11.28 -0.09 -4.93
N LYS A 96 -12.41 0.39 -4.41
CA LYS A 96 -13.63 0.61 -5.20
C LYS A 96 -13.44 1.66 -6.30
N ILE A 97 -12.66 2.71 -6.03
CA ILE A 97 -12.33 3.74 -7.02
C ILE A 97 -11.39 3.18 -8.10
N LEU A 98 -10.41 2.37 -7.72
CA LEU A 98 -9.48 1.75 -8.65
C LEU A 98 -10.13 0.69 -9.55
N GLU A 99 -11.20 0.02 -9.10
CA GLU A 99 -12.04 -0.84 -9.95
C GLU A 99 -12.79 -0.04 -11.03
N GLN A 100 -13.09 1.23 -10.78
CA GLN A 100 -13.80 2.13 -11.72
C GLN A 100 -12.83 2.89 -12.64
N LYS A 101 -11.56 2.52 -12.67
CA LYS A 101 -10.51 3.23 -13.40
C LYS A 101 -10.83 3.30 -14.89
N THR A 102 -10.92 4.52 -15.42
CA THR A 102 -11.19 4.79 -16.83
C THR A 102 -9.92 4.86 -17.68
N GLN A 103 -8.75 5.06 -17.05
CA GLN A 103 -7.45 5.06 -17.72
C GLN A 103 -6.73 3.72 -17.55
N THR A 104 -6.74 2.90 -18.60
CA THR A 104 -5.91 1.69 -18.70
C THR A 104 -4.48 2.08 -19.06
N THR A 105 -3.55 1.89 -18.14
CA THR A 105 -2.11 1.98 -18.44
C THR A 105 -1.74 0.77 -19.28
N PHE A 106 -1.19 1.00 -20.49
CA PHE A 106 -0.89 -0.03 -21.51
C PHE A 106 0.15 -1.09 -21.07
N LEU A 107 0.78 -0.92 -19.90
CA LEU A 107 1.82 -1.79 -19.35
C LEU A 107 1.45 -2.14 -17.90
N THR A 108 1.02 -3.38 -17.67
CA THR A 108 0.84 -3.93 -16.33
C THR A 108 2.17 -4.51 -15.87
N GLN A 109 2.98 -3.72 -15.16
CA GLN A 109 4.13 -4.27 -14.46
C GLN A 109 3.64 -5.00 -13.21
N ASP A 110 4.13 -6.21 -12.99
CA ASP A 110 3.85 -6.96 -11.76
C ASP A 110 4.16 -6.10 -10.52
N ILE A 111 3.23 -6.09 -9.57
CA ILE A 111 3.39 -5.43 -8.28
C ILE A 111 4.02 -6.45 -7.33
N THR A 112 5.34 -6.34 -7.14
CA THR A 112 6.11 -7.19 -6.23
C THR A 112 6.26 -6.55 -4.85
N VAL A 113 6.54 -7.37 -3.83
CA VAL A 113 6.84 -6.91 -2.47
C VAL A 113 8.01 -5.93 -2.50
N GLU A 114 9.09 -6.29 -3.19
CA GLU A 114 10.31 -5.49 -3.33
C GLU A 114 9.99 -4.11 -3.92
N ARG A 115 9.20 -4.09 -5.01
CA ARG A 115 8.80 -2.84 -5.67
C ARG A 115 7.96 -1.95 -4.75
N VAL A 116 7.01 -2.53 -4.01
CA VAL A 116 6.18 -1.77 -3.07
C VAL A 116 7.04 -1.21 -1.95
N TYR A 117 7.86 -2.04 -1.32
CA TYR A 117 8.73 -1.64 -0.23
C TYR A 117 9.72 -0.55 -0.66
N ASP A 118 10.44 -0.73 -1.76
CA ASP A 118 11.39 0.25 -2.31
C ASP A 118 10.71 1.58 -2.66
N THR A 119 9.50 1.53 -3.20
CA THR A 119 8.76 2.74 -3.56
C THR A 119 8.35 3.51 -2.31
N LEU A 120 7.83 2.81 -1.30
CA LEU A 120 7.46 3.41 -0.02
C LEU A 120 8.69 3.94 0.73
N TYR A 121 9.81 3.22 0.68
CA TYR A 121 11.08 3.65 1.27
C TYR A 121 11.61 4.93 0.60
N LYS A 122 11.62 4.98 -0.74
CA LYS A 122 11.96 6.21 -1.48
C LYS A 122 11.05 7.38 -1.10
N ILE A 123 9.75 7.13 -0.92
CA ILE A 123 8.80 8.15 -0.49
C ILE A 123 9.15 8.68 0.92
N ALA A 124 9.56 7.81 1.83
CA ALA A 124 9.96 8.20 3.19
C ALA A 124 11.24 9.04 3.20
N GLU A 125 12.20 8.75 2.32
CA GLU A 125 13.46 9.52 2.21
C GLU A 125 13.30 10.89 1.55
N LEU A 126 12.23 11.11 0.78
CA LEU A 126 11.98 12.41 0.12
C LEU A 126 11.72 13.53 1.14
N LYS A 127 12.66 14.47 1.20
CA LYS A 127 12.59 15.70 2.02
C LYS A 127 12.81 16.95 1.16
N GLY A 128 12.41 18.12 1.68
CA GLY A 128 12.63 19.41 1.03
C GLY A 128 11.47 19.89 0.14
N SER A 129 11.69 21.03 -0.53
CA SER A 129 10.71 21.63 -1.45
C SER A 129 10.50 20.71 -2.66
N ARG A 130 9.26 20.56 -3.12
CA ARG A 130 8.81 19.60 -4.17
C ARG A 130 8.75 18.12 -3.76
N SER A 131 9.10 17.76 -2.52
CA SER A 131 8.93 16.38 -2.03
C SER A 131 7.49 15.89 -2.21
N GLN A 132 6.50 16.72 -1.91
CA GLN A 132 5.08 16.40 -2.01
C GLN A 132 4.62 15.95 -3.40
N ASP A 133 5.08 16.63 -4.46
CA ASP A 133 4.74 16.28 -5.84
C ASP A 133 5.39 14.97 -6.27
N MET A 134 6.64 14.73 -5.81
CA MET A 134 7.36 13.49 -6.07
C MET A 134 6.73 12.31 -5.32
N LYS A 135 6.33 12.48 -4.06
CA LYS A 135 5.58 11.48 -3.29
C LYS A 135 4.30 11.09 -4.02
N MET A 136 3.54 12.07 -4.51
CA MET A 136 2.32 11.83 -5.28
C MET A 136 2.60 11.04 -6.57
N LYS A 137 3.70 11.35 -7.28
CA LYS A 137 4.10 10.64 -8.50
C LYS A 137 4.44 9.18 -8.23
N TYR A 138 5.20 8.90 -7.17
CA TYR A 138 5.56 7.53 -6.80
C TYR A 138 4.34 6.71 -6.38
N ILE A 139 3.44 7.28 -5.56
CA ILE A 139 2.18 6.60 -5.19
C ILE A 139 1.32 6.34 -6.43
N SER A 140 1.24 7.28 -7.37
CA SER A 140 0.45 7.11 -8.61
C SER A 140 1.04 6.07 -9.57
N SER A 141 2.31 5.68 -9.37
CA SER A 141 3.02 4.70 -10.20
C SER A 141 2.91 3.26 -9.70
N LEU A 142 2.35 3.08 -8.51
CA LEU A 142 1.90 1.79 -7.97
C LEU A 142 0.47 1.53 -8.44
#